data_AF-A0A2A6NQK2-F1
#
_entry.id   AF-A0A2A6NQK2-F1
#
_cell.length_a   1.000
_cell.length_b   1.000
_cell.length_c   1.000
_cell.angle_alpha   90.00
_cell.angle_beta   90.00
_cell.angle_gamma   90.00
#
_symmetry.space_group_name_H-M   'P 1'
#
loop_
_entity.id
_entity.type
_entity.pdbx_description
1 polymer ?
#
loop_
_entity_poly.entity_id
_entity_poly.type
_entity_poly.pdbx_seq_one_letter_code
_entity_poly.pdbx_strand_id
1 'polypeptide(L)'
;MQEVAVDPWAFGWTHVLTIVGFCVTIGIAYFGFRTFDRWKREKIEEKRIDIAIQALELAYEVQEAFSIIRSSGTFGSEYADMPRREGENDASYSARGSFYAILKRVQNHDDLFERLAKFRPRYIALFGVEAADFFQAAREARAFVVVSAQELCYRPFIGPNAQDRRTRMECDVWEGMAEVYQQEIKDANRVDVRVKTFVDAIEKACRPIIDRTLGSERDHAELEG
;
A
#
# COMPACT_ATOMS: atom_id res chain seq x y z
N MET A 1 -65.26 -53.58 17.75
CA MET A 1 -65.09 -52.68 16.60
C MET A 1 -65.66 -51.34 17.01
N GLN A 2 -64.78 -50.38 17.31
CA GLN A 2 -65.17 -49.03 17.73
C GLN A 2 -65.07 -48.14 16.49
N GLU A 3 -66.20 -47.58 16.05
CA GLU A 3 -66.24 -46.60 14.97
C GLU A 3 -65.54 -45.32 15.45
N VAL A 4 -64.39 -45.04 14.87
CA VAL A 4 -63.70 -43.76 15.07
C VAL A 4 -64.46 -42.73 14.25
N ALA A 5 -65.31 -41.94 14.92
CA ALA A 5 -65.95 -40.78 14.33
C ALA A 5 -64.86 -39.75 13.96
N VAL A 6 -64.62 -39.57 12.66
CA VAL A 6 -63.70 -38.56 12.16
C VAL A 6 -64.45 -37.23 12.15
N ASP A 7 -64.04 -36.30 13.03
CA ASP A 7 -64.66 -34.97 13.11
C ASP A 7 -64.47 -34.19 11.80
N PRO A 8 -65.54 -33.87 11.05
CA PRO A 8 -65.44 -33.19 9.75
C PRO A 8 -64.93 -31.74 9.87
N TRP A 9 -64.96 -31.17 11.08
CA TRP A 9 -64.51 -29.81 11.38
C TRP A 9 -63.01 -29.70 11.71
N ALA A 10 -62.34 -30.82 11.98
CA ALA A 10 -60.91 -30.84 12.31
C ALA A 10 -60.00 -30.64 11.08
N PHE A 11 -60.52 -30.87 9.87
CA PHE A 11 -59.71 -30.92 8.65
C PHE A 11 -59.46 -29.55 7.99
N GLY A 12 -60.26 -28.52 8.27
CA GLY A 12 -60.14 -27.21 7.59
C GLY A 12 -59.17 -26.22 8.24
N TRP A 13 -59.17 -26.12 9.56
CA TRP A 13 -58.44 -25.07 10.29
C TRP A 13 -56.93 -25.32 10.36
N THR A 14 -56.50 -26.57 10.42
CA THR A 14 -55.08 -26.95 10.47
C THR A 14 -54.35 -26.52 9.19
N HIS A 15 -54.96 -26.73 8.03
CA HIS A 15 -54.40 -26.30 6.74
C HIS A 15 -54.34 -24.77 6.59
N VAL A 16 -55.34 -24.04 7.10
CA VAL A 16 -55.31 -22.57 7.08
C VAL A 16 -54.18 -22.05 7.97
N LEU A 17 -54.02 -22.60 9.17
CA LEU A 17 -52.95 -22.20 10.09
C LEU A 17 -51.55 -22.52 9.56
N THR A 18 -51.37 -23.66 8.89
CA THR A 18 -50.07 -23.99 8.28
C THR A 18 -49.74 -23.06 7.12
N ILE A 19 -50.71 -22.71 6.26
CA ILE A 19 -50.51 -21.74 5.17
C ILE A 19 -50.13 -20.37 5.75
N VAL A 20 -50.86 -19.89 6.77
CA VAL A 20 -50.55 -18.61 7.43
C VAL A 20 -49.15 -18.64 8.07
N GLY A 21 -48.81 -19.71 8.79
CA GLY A 21 -47.47 -19.88 9.37
C GLY A 21 -46.35 -19.90 8.33
N PHE A 22 -46.59 -20.52 7.17
CA PHE A 22 -45.66 -20.54 6.05
C PHE A 22 -45.50 -19.15 5.43
N CYS A 23 -46.60 -18.41 5.24
CA CYS A 23 -46.56 -17.02 4.75
C CYS A 23 -45.79 -16.10 5.70
N VAL A 24 -46.00 -16.22 7.02
CA VAL A 24 -45.26 -15.45 8.02
C VAL A 24 -43.77 -15.77 7.97
N THR A 25 -43.42 -17.06 7.88
CA THR A 25 -42.02 -17.50 7.81
C THR A 25 -41.33 -16.97 6.54
N ILE A 26 -42.01 -17.01 5.39
CA ILE A 26 -41.52 -16.42 4.13
C ILE A 26 -41.33 -14.91 4.28
N GLY A 27 -42.28 -14.22 4.91
CA GLY A 27 -42.20 -12.77 5.15
C GLY A 27 -40.98 -12.39 5.98
N ILE A 28 -40.73 -13.10 7.09
CA ILE A 28 -39.55 -12.91 7.95
C ILE A 28 -38.26 -13.21 7.18
N ALA A 29 -38.22 -14.30 6.41
CA ALA A 29 -37.05 -14.65 5.60
C ALA A 29 -36.73 -13.56 4.58
N TYR A 30 -37.73 -13.07 3.84
CA TYR A 30 -37.55 -12.01 2.85
C TYR A 30 -37.05 -10.70 3.49
N PHE A 31 -37.63 -10.30 4.62
CA PHE A 31 -37.21 -9.10 5.33
C PHE A 31 -35.80 -9.24 5.92
N GLY A 32 -35.46 -10.44 6.41
CA GLY A 32 -34.12 -10.79 6.89
C GLY A 32 -33.07 -10.69 5.78
N PHE A 33 -33.33 -11.25 4.60
CA PHE A 33 -32.41 -11.16 3.45
C PHE A 33 -32.16 -9.71 3.03
N ARG A 34 -33.21 -8.88 2.97
CA ARG A 34 -33.07 -7.47 2.56
C ARG A 34 -32.28 -6.64 3.58
N THR A 35 -32.48 -6.91 4.87
CA THR A 35 -31.71 -6.27 5.95
C THR A 35 -30.26 -6.73 5.95
N PHE A 36 -30.01 -8.02 5.68
CA PHE A 36 -28.67 -8.59 5.58
C PHE A 36 -27.88 -8.01 4.40
N ASP A 37 -28.51 -7.82 3.24
CA ASP A 37 -27.87 -7.19 2.08
C ASP A 37 -27.44 -5.74 2.37
N ARG A 38 -28.27 -4.99 3.10
CA ARG A 38 -27.91 -3.63 3.53
C ARG A 38 -26.71 -3.65 4.48
N TRP A 39 -26.78 -4.48 5.52
CA TRP A 39 -25.68 -4.64 6.48
C TRP A 39 -24.37 -5.10 5.81
N LYS A 40 -24.46 -6.02 4.84
CA LYS A 40 -23.30 -6.49 4.07
C LYS A 40 -22.68 -5.35 3.26
N ARG A 41 -23.49 -4.49 2.64
CA ARG A 41 -22.99 -3.31 1.91
C ARG A 41 -22.30 -2.33 2.84
N GLU A 42 -22.94 -2.00 3.96
CA GLU A 42 -22.37 -1.11 4.99
C GLU A 42 -21.01 -1.65 5.48
N LYS A 43 -20.92 -2.94 5.82
CA LYS A 43 -19.67 -3.56 6.27
C LYS A 43 -18.58 -3.63 5.20
N ILE A 44 -18.94 -3.71 3.93
CA ILE A 44 -17.97 -3.66 2.82
C ILE A 44 -17.48 -2.22 2.64
N GLU A 45 -18.37 -1.23 2.73
CA GLU A 45 -18.01 0.19 2.61
C GLU A 45 -17.09 0.63 3.74
N GLU A 46 -17.40 0.26 4.99
CA GLU A 46 -16.54 0.48 6.17
C GLU A 46 -15.13 -0.09 5.93
N LYS A 47 -15.03 -1.36 5.51
CA LYS A 47 -13.73 -1.98 5.20
C LYS A 47 -12.99 -1.32 4.04
N ARG A 48 -13.69 -0.76 3.06
CA ARG A 48 -13.07 -0.03 1.95
C ARG A 48 -12.48 1.28 2.43
N ILE A 49 -13.16 2.00 3.32
CA ILE A 49 -12.66 3.23 3.92
C ILE A 49 -11.41 2.94 4.77
N ASP A 50 -11.47 1.93 5.65
CA ASP A 50 -10.34 1.54 6.51
C ASP A 50 -9.08 1.22 5.68
N ILE A 51 -9.26 0.45 4.60
CA ILE A 51 -8.13 0.08 3.74
C ILE A 51 -7.65 1.27 2.91
N ALA A 52 -8.53 2.20 2.52
CA ALA A 52 -8.13 3.44 1.85
C ALA A 52 -7.28 4.34 2.77
N ILE A 53 -7.66 4.46 4.04
CA ILE A 53 -6.88 5.22 5.05
C ILE A 53 -5.53 4.55 5.27
N GLN A 54 -5.50 3.23 5.46
CA GLN A 54 -4.25 2.48 5.63
C GLN A 54 -3.35 2.56 4.39
N ALA A 55 -3.91 2.62 3.19
CA ALA A 55 -3.14 2.80 1.95
C ALA A 55 -2.47 4.17 1.92
N LEU A 56 -3.19 5.24 2.29
CA LEU A 56 -2.64 6.60 2.37
C LEU A 56 -1.54 6.71 3.42
N GLU A 57 -1.75 6.15 4.61
CA GLU A 57 -0.75 6.08 5.67
C GLU A 57 0.53 5.41 5.17
N LEU A 58 0.42 4.22 4.56
CA LEU A 58 1.56 3.52 3.97
C LEU A 58 2.22 4.32 2.84
N ALA A 59 1.45 5.10 2.06
CA ALA A 59 2.00 5.91 0.98
C ALA A 59 2.93 7.00 1.51
N TYR A 60 2.50 7.72 2.54
CA TYR A 60 3.31 8.76 3.17
C TYR A 60 4.47 8.17 3.98
N GLU A 61 4.27 7.06 4.70
CA GLU A 61 5.36 6.35 5.39
C GLU A 61 6.48 5.96 4.39
N VAL A 62 6.10 5.45 3.21
CA VAL A 62 7.06 5.11 2.15
C VAL A 62 7.78 6.35 1.62
N GLN A 63 7.06 7.46 1.38
CA GLN A 63 7.66 8.70 0.93
C GLN A 63 8.70 9.22 1.92
N GLU A 64 8.35 9.27 3.21
CA GLU A 64 9.25 9.69 4.28
C GLU A 64 10.46 8.75 4.41
N ALA A 65 10.23 7.43 4.36
CA ALA A 65 11.30 6.45 4.39
C ALA A 65 12.30 6.66 3.23
N PHE A 66 11.83 6.97 2.02
CA PHE A 66 12.75 7.27 0.91
C PHE A 66 13.57 8.53 1.14
N SER A 67 13.01 9.59 1.75
CA SER A 67 13.76 10.79 2.10
C SER A 67 14.83 10.50 3.15
N ILE A 68 14.50 9.73 4.20
CA ILE A 68 15.46 9.30 5.22
C ILE A 68 16.56 8.43 4.61
N ILE A 69 16.18 7.43 3.82
CA ILE A 69 17.10 6.51 3.17
C ILE A 69 18.08 7.27 2.28
N ARG A 70 17.60 8.22 1.47
CA ARG A 70 18.38 8.95 0.46
C ARG A 70 19.02 10.23 0.96
N SER A 71 18.94 10.51 2.26
CA SER A 71 19.60 11.65 2.88
C SER A 71 21.12 11.57 2.67
N SER A 72 21.73 12.65 2.19
CA SER A 72 23.17 12.70 1.89
C SER A 72 24.06 12.73 3.15
N GLY A 73 23.53 13.22 4.27
CA GLY A 73 24.25 13.25 5.54
C GLY A 73 24.53 11.83 6.02
N THR A 74 25.80 11.47 6.23
CA THR A 74 26.21 10.13 6.70
C THR A 74 27.03 10.24 7.97
N PHE A 75 26.76 9.39 8.96
CA PHE A 75 27.57 9.26 10.17
C PHE A 75 28.51 8.05 10.10
N GLY A 76 29.72 8.18 10.66
CA GLY A 76 30.73 7.11 10.66
C GLY A 76 30.26 5.79 11.29
N SER A 77 29.33 5.86 12.24
CA SER A 77 28.72 4.69 12.88
C SER A 77 27.85 3.85 11.95
N GLU A 78 27.31 4.43 10.87
CA GLU A 78 26.38 3.74 9.97
C GLU A 78 27.05 2.70 9.07
N TYR A 79 28.36 2.82 8.86
CA TYR A 79 29.15 1.90 8.05
C TYR A 79 30.31 1.29 8.83
N ALA A 80 30.22 1.27 10.16
CA ALA A 80 31.26 0.72 11.03
C ALA A 80 31.45 -0.81 10.84
N ASP A 81 30.41 -1.52 10.43
CA ASP A 81 30.41 -2.95 10.14
C ASP A 81 30.66 -3.28 8.65
N MET A 82 30.98 -2.28 7.83
CA MET A 82 31.30 -2.50 6.42
C MET A 82 32.58 -3.35 6.31
N PRO A 83 32.57 -4.46 5.54
CA PRO A 83 33.78 -5.24 5.34
C PRO A 83 34.84 -4.44 4.58
N ARG A 84 36.08 -4.48 5.09
CA ARG A 84 37.27 -3.97 4.39
C ARG A 84 37.67 -4.93 3.27
N ARG A 85 38.11 -4.37 2.14
CA ARG A 85 38.71 -5.16 1.06
C ARG A 85 40.20 -5.35 1.32
N GLU A 86 40.76 -6.44 0.78
CA GLU A 86 42.19 -6.67 0.83
C GLU A 86 42.95 -5.54 0.12
N GLY A 87 43.94 -4.95 0.81
CA GLY A 87 44.72 -3.83 0.27
C GLY A 87 44.00 -2.47 0.20
N GLU A 88 42.81 -2.34 0.79
CA GLU A 88 42.06 -1.08 0.79
C GLU A 88 42.65 -0.05 1.76
N ASN A 89 42.89 1.16 1.26
CA ASN A 89 43.31 2.29 2.09
C ASN A 89 42.10 2.95 2.79
N ASP A 90 42.37 3.74 3.84
CA ASP A 90 41.31 4.38 4.63
C ASP A 90 40.45 5.37 3.83
N ALA A 91 41.03 6.04 2.83
CA ALA A 91 40.30 6.97 1.97
C ALA A 91 39.27 6.25 1.08
N SER A 92 39.65 5.11 0.48
CA SER A 92 38.78 4.24 -0.30
C SER A 92 37.70 3.61 0.56
N TYR A 93 38.05 3.17 1.78
CA TYR A 93 37.07 2.68 2.75
C TYR A 93 36.03 3.78 3.08
N SER A 94 36.48 4.98 3.44
CA SER A 94 35.59 6.09 3.77
C SER A 94 34.72 6.52 2.60
N ALA A 95 35.24 6.52 1.36
CA ALA A 95 34.49 6.90 0.17
C ALA A 95 33.33 5.95 -0.15
N ARG A 96 33.43 4.67 0.22
CA ARG A 96 32.34 3.69 0.09
C ARG A 96 31.35 3.72 1.26
N GLY A 97 31.77 4.25 2.40
CA GLY A 97 30.99 4.28 3.63
C GLY A 97 29.65 5.00 3.46
N SER A 98 29.63 6.10 2.69
CA SER A 98 28.39 6.82 2.36
C SER A 98 27.37 5.93 1.65
N PHE A 99 27.79 5.16 0.64
CA PHE A 99 26.90 4.27 -0.10
C PHE A 99 26.46 3.05 0.73
N TYR A 100 27.35 2.54 1.59
CA TYR A 100 27.01 1.45 2.51
C TYR A 100 25.97 1.89 3.55
N ALA A 101 26.07 3.12 4.07
CA ALA A 101 25.08 3.67 4.99
C ALA A 101 23.66 3.67 4.38
N ILE A 102 23.54 3.97 3.09
CA ILE A 102 22.25 3.91 2.37
C ILE A 102 21.70 2.48 2.36
N LEU A 103 22.54 1.47 2.09
CA LEU A 103 22.12 0.06 2.14
C LEU A 103 21.62 -0.33 3.53
N LYS A 104 22.33 0.11 4.58
CA LYS A 104 21.92 -0.06 5.98
C LYS A 104 20.58 0.60 6.28
N ARG A 105 20.35 1.81 5.80
CA ARG A 105 19.06 2.51 5.97
C ARG A 105 17.93 1.79 5.26
N VAL A 106 18.17 1.26 4.06
CA VAL A 106 17.16 0.43 3.37
C VAL A 106 16.83 -0.79 4.21
N GLN A 107 17.84 -1.49 4.73
CA GLN A 107 17.65 -2.67 5.59
C GLN A 107 16.87 -2.34 6.87
N ASN A 108 17.15 -1.19 7.50
CA ASN A 108 16.42 -0.72 8.67
C ASN A 108 14.93 -0.44 8.40
N HIS A 109 14.54 -0.29 7.13
CA HIS A 109 13.15 -0.09 6.70
C HIS A 109 12.56 -1.33 6.00
N ASP A 110 13.20 -2.50 6.08
CA ASP A 110 12.70 -3.71 5.41
C ASP A 110 11.29 -4.11 5.90
N ASP A 111 10.99 -3.90 7.19
CA ASP A 111 9.66 -4.15 7.77
C ASP A 111 8.55 -3.33 7.09
N LEU A 112 8.83 -2.07 6.72
CA LEU A 112 7.89 -1.21 5.99
C LEU A 112 7.60 -1.78 4.60
N PHE A 113 8.63 -2.16 3.86
CA PHE A 113 8.46 -2.72 2.52
C PHE A 113 7.81 -4.11 2.55
N GLU A 114 8.03 -4.90 3.60
CA GLU A 114 7.34 -6.16 3.81
C GLU A 114 5.85 -5.93 4.13
N ARG A 115 5.53 -4.95 5.00
CA ARG A 115 4.14 -4.51 5.25
C ARG A 115 3.47 -4.09 3.95
N LEU A 116 4.14 -3.28 3.13
CA LEU A 116 3.64 -2.83 1.82
C LEU A 116 3.37 -4.01 0.89
N ALA A 117 4.28 -4.98 0.82
CA ALA A 117 4.12 -6.19 0.00
C ALA A 117 2.94 -7.07 0.47
N LYS A 118 2.77 -7.24 1.79
CA LYS A 118 1.66 -7.98 2.39
C LYS A 118 0.32 -7.25 2.26
N PHE A 119 0.34 -5.91 2.17
CA PHE A 119 -0.85 -5.09 2.00
C PHE A 119 -1.42 -5.19 0.58
N ARG A 120 -0.56 -5.30 -0.44
CA ARG A 120 -0.98 -5.34 -1.86
C ARG A 120 -2.10 -6.35 -2.18
N PRO A 121 -2.04 -7.64 -1.77
CA PRO A 121 -3.14 -8.59 -2.03
C PRO A 121 -4.48 -8.17 -1.40
N ARG A 122 -4.45 -7.57 -0.21
CA ARG A 122 -5.67 -7.07 0.46
C ARG A 122 -6.28 -5.90 -0.29
N TYR A 123 -5.43 -5.01 -0.80
CA TYR A 123 -5.85 -3.89 -1.62
C TYR A 123 -6.49 -4.38 -2.93
N ILE A 124 -5.85 -5.34 -3.62
CA ILE A 124 -6.39 -5.96 -4.85
C ILE A 124 -7.76 -6.59 -4.61
N ALA A 125 -7.95 -7.29 -3.50
CA ALA A 125 -9.21 -7.96 -3.19
C ALA A 125 -10.39 -6.99 -3.05
N LEU A 126 -10.16 -5.73 -2.67
CA LEU A 126 -11.20 -4.72 -2.50
C LEU A 126 -11.35 -3.76 -3.69
N PHE A 127 -10.24 -3.41 -4.35
CA PHE A 127 -10.22 -2.37 -5.39
C PHE A 127 -9.96 -2.90 -6.80
N GLY A 128 -9.66 -4.19 -6.94
CA GLY A 128 -9.33 -4.81 -8.21
C GLY A 128 -7.84 -4.76 -8.54
N VAL A 129 -7.45 -5.45 -9.62
CA VAL A 129 -6.04 -5.64 -10.02
C VAL A 129 -5.44 -4.35 -10.58
N GLU A 130 -6.19 -3.61 -11.39
CA GLU A 130 -5.75 -2.34 -12.00
C GLU A 130 -5.37 -1.30 -10.94
N ALA A 131 -6.04 -1.36 -9.78
CA ALA A 131 -5.78 -0.48 -8.66
C ALA A 131 -4.47 -0.83 -7.92
N ALA A 132 -3.72 -1.87 -8.29
CA ALA A 132 -2.50 -2.25 -7.60
C ALA A 132 -1.20 -2.07 -8.41
N ASP A 133 -1.30 -1.51 -9.61
CA ASP A 133 -0.13 -1.31 -10.48
C ASP A 133 0.85 -0.27 -9.90
N PHE A 134 0.38 0.69 -9.11
CA PHE A 134 1.25 1.68 -8.49
C PHE A 134 2.17 1.11 -7.39
N PHE A 135 1.84 -0.02 -6.77
CA PHE A 135 2.77 -0.70 -5.83
C PHE A 135 4.07 -1.14 -6.51
N GLN A 136 4.01 -1.39 -7.82
CA GLN A 136 5.20 -1.71 -8.61
C GLN A 136 6.16 -0.51 -8.67
N ALA A 137 5.65 0.73 -8.70
CA ALA A 137 6.48 1.93 -8.73
C ALA A 137 7.34 2.06 -7.45
N ALA A 138 6.75 1.84 -6.27
CA ALA A 138 7.47 1.84 -4.99
C ALA A 138 8.54 0.73 -4.93
N ARG A 139 8.21 -0.48 -5.40
CA ARG A 139 9.16 -1.60 -5.48
C ARG A 139 10.34 -1.29 -6.41
N GLU A 140 10.06 -0.70 -7.57
CA GLU A 140 11.09 -0.33 -8.53
C GLU A 140 11.97 0.82 -8.02
N ALA A 141 11.38 1.80 -7.33
CA ALA A 141 12.14 2.86 -6.65
C ALA A 141 13.14 2.27 -5.64
N ARG A 142 12.69 1.33 -4.79
CA ARG A 142 13.57 0.62 -3.85
C ARG A 142 14.67 -0.15 -4.58
N ALA A 143 14.32 -0.84 -5.65
CA ALA A 143 15.27 -1.62 -6.44
C ALA A 143 16.36 -0.71 -7.05
N PHE A 144 16.01 0.46 -7.58
CA PHE A 144 16.99 1.41 -8.10
C PHE A 144 17.94 1.90 -7.02
N VAL A 145 17.43 2.30 -5.85
CA VAL A 145 18.28 2.74 -4.73
C VAL A 145 19.25 1.63 -4.30
N VAL A 146 18.75 0.40 -4.10
CA VAL A 146 19.57 -0.74 -3.65
C VAL A 146 20.63 -1.09 -4.68
N VAL A 147 20.25 -1.24 -5.94
CA VAL A 147 21.19 -1.62 -7.01
C VAL A 147 22.24 -0.52 -7.20
N SER A 148 21.83 0.75 -7.25
CA SER A 148 22.76 1.87 -7.41
C SER A 148 23.73 1.98 -6.22
N ALA A 149 23.25 1.85 -4.98
CA ALA A 149 24.12 1.85 -3.80
C ALA A 149 25.06 0.64 -3.75
N GLN A 150 24.62 -0.55 -4.18
CA GLN A 150 25.48 -1.74 -4.29
C GLN A 150 26.55 -1.56 -5.37
N GLU A 151 26.21 -1.06 -6.55
CA GLU A 151 27.18 -0.83 -7.63
C GLU A 151 28.19 0.26 -7.22
N LEU A 152 27.73 1.38 -6.66
CA LEU A 152 28.58 2.46 -6.15
C LEU A 152 29.51 2.00 -5.03
N CYS A 153 29.04 1.12 -4.16
CA CYS A 153 29.88 0.55 -3.12
C CYS A 153 30.85 -0.47 -3.69
N TYR A 154 30.40 -1.45 -4.49
CA TYR A 154 31.17 -2.66 -4.77
C TYR A 154 31.88 -2.73 -6.12
N ARG A 155 31.46 -1.96 -7.12
CA ARG A 155 31.98 -2.10 -8.48
C ARG A 155 32.82 -0.91 -8.91
N PRO A 156 33.98 -1.16 -9.56
CA PRO A 156 34.73 -0.09 -10.20
C PRO A 156 34.01 0.37 -11.48
N PHE A 157 33.93 1.68 -11.69
CA PHE A 157 33.35 2.26 -12.90
C PHE A 157 34.42 2.34 -13.99
N ILE A 158 34.43 1.36 -14.88
CA ILE A 158 35.40 1.26 -15.99
C ILE A 158 34.64 1.28 -17.33
N GLY A 159 35.22 1.94 -18.33
CA GLY A 159 34.75 1.95 -19.72
C GLY A 159 34.15 3.29 -20.17
N PRO A 160 33.73 3.38 -21.44
CA PRO A 160 33.05 4.56 -21.95
C PRO A 160 31.76 4.79 -21.14
N ASN A 161 31.47 6.05 -20.81
CA ASN A 161 30.32 6.48 -20.00
C ASN A 161 30.36 6.00 -18.53
N ALA A 162 31.54 5.66 -17.99
CA ALA A 162 31.71 5.36 -16.57
C ALA A 162 31.19 6.49 -15.66
N GLN A 163 31.51 7.74 -16.02
CA GLN A 163 31.08 8.91 -15.26
C GLN A 163 29.56 9.09 -15.29
N ASP A 164 28.93 9.09 -16.47
CA ASP A 164 27.47 9.25 -16.58
C ASP A 164 26.70 8.15 -15.82
N ARG A 165 27.19 6.90 -15.87
CA ARG A 165 26.61 5.80 -15.10
C ARG A 165 26.73 6.04 -13.60
N ARG A 166 27.90 6.48 -13.15
CA ARG A 166 28.13 6.82 -11.75
C ARG A 166 27.22 7.96 -11.31
N THR A 167 27.19 9.07 -12.04
CA THR A 167 26.32 10.22 -11.75
C THR A 167 24.85 9.83 -11.69
N ARG A 168 24.38 8.97 -12.62
CA ARG A 168 23.00 8.46 -12.59
C ARG A 168 22.72 7.66 -11.31
N MET A 169 23.62 6.77 -10.92
CA MET A 169 23.47 5.99 -9.68
C MET A 169 23.52 6.89 -8.44
N GLU A 170 24.36 7.93 -8.45
CA GLU A 170 24.42 8.94 -7.39
C GLU A 170 23.11 9.73 -7.30
N CYS A 171 22.43 10.02 -8.42
CA CYS A 171 21.10 10.63 -8.43
C CYS A 171 20.01 9.72 -7.82
N ASP A 172 20.12 8.40 -8.00
CA ASP A 172 19.20 7.47 -7.37
C ASP A 172 19.38 7.42 -5.86
N VAL A 173 20.63 7.48 -5.42
CA VAL A 173 21.00 7.27 -4.02
C VAL A 173 20.82 8.53 -3.18
N TRP A 174 21.12 9.70 -3.72
CA TRP A 174 21.05 10.95 -2.99
C TRP A 174 19.87 11.80 -3.43
N GLU A 175 19.06 12.19 -2.46
CA GLU A 175 17.98 13.15 -2.66
C GLU A 175 18.55 14.52 -3.10
N GLY A 176 17.86 15.20 -4.02
CA GLY A 176 18.27 16.51 -4.56
C GLY A 176 19.33 16.47 -5.67
N MET A 177 20.14 15.41 -5.78
CA MET A 177 21.16 15.31 -6.84
C MET A 177 20.55 15.28 -8.25
N ALA A 178 19.39 14.66 -8.41
CA ALA A 178 18.70 14.60 -9.69
C ALA A 178 18.35 15.98 -10.25
N GLU A 179 18.06 16.98 -9.39
CA GLU A 179 17.70 18.33 -9.81
C GLU A 179 18.88 19.05 -10.48
N VAL A 180 20.10 18.76 -10.02
CA VAL A 180 21.35 19.32 -10.56
C VAL A 180 21.65 18.71 -11.93
N TYR A 181 21.46 17.40 -12.09
CA TYR A 181 21.89 16.66 -13.28
C TYR A 181 20.78 16.37 -14.29
N GLN A 182 19.53 16.81 -14.07
CA GLN A 182 18.40 16.52 -14.96
C GLN A 182 18.60 16.96 -16.42
N GLN A 183 19.41 18.01 -16.65
CA GLN A 183 19.69 18.52 -18.01
C GLN A 183 20.73 17.67 -18.75
N GLU A 184 21.62 17.01 -18.00
CA GLU A 184 22.77 16.28 -18.54
C GLU A 184 22.49 14.78 -18.62
N ILE A 185 21.78 14.25 -17.62
CA ILE A 185 21.52 12.83 -17.45
C ILE A 185 20.04 12.55 -17.66
N LYS A 186 19.75 11.82 -18.74
CA LYS A 186 18.40 11.28 -18.98
C LYS A 186 17.99 10.37 -17.81
N ASP A 187 16.75 10.55 -17.35
CA ASP A 187 16.11 9.79 -16.28
C ASP A 187 16.83 9.90 -14.92
N ALA A 188 17.48 11.03 -14.64
CA ALA A 188 18.17 11.28 -13.37
C ALA A 188 17.24 11.20 -12.13
N ASN A 189 15.98 11.59 -12.28
CA ASN A 189 14.98 11.66 -11.21
C ASN A 189 14.09 10.41 -11.11
N ARG A 190 14.54 9.26 -11.63
CA ARG A 190 13.70 8.05 -11.74
C ARG A 190 13.16 7.55 -10.41
N VAL A 191 13.88 7.72 -9.30
CA VAL A 191 13.40 7.31 -7.97
C VAL A 191 12.28 8.26 -7.52
N ASP A 192 12.51 9.56 -7.57
CA ASP A 192 11.55 10.59 -7.16
C ASP A 192 10.25 10.51 -7.96
N VAL A 193 10.35 10.35 -9.27
CA VAL A 193 9.19 10.18 -10.16
C VAL A 193 8.35 8.98 -9.72
N ARG A 194 8.97 7.88 -9.31
CA ARG A 194 8.27 6.64 -8.96
C ARG A 194 7.66 6.68 -7.57
N VAL A 195 8.36 7.26 -6.61
CA VAL A 195 7.81 7.52 -5.27
C VAL A 195 6.61 8.45 -5.39
N LYS A 196 6.74 9.55 -6.14
CA LYS A 196 5.64 10.48 -6.40
C LYS A 196 4.47 9.82 -7.14
N THR A 197 4.75 9.05 -8.19
CA THR A 197 3.72 8.31 -8.93
C THR A 197 2.93 7.38 -8.01
N PHE A 198 3.61 6.71 -7.07
CA PHE A 198 2.98 5.85 -6.08
C PHE A 198 2.08 6.63 -5.13
N VAL A 199 2.57 7.73 -4.55
CA VAL A 199 1.78 8.60 -3.64
C VAL A 199 0.59 9.20 -4.38
N ASP A 200 0.81 9.86 -5.52
CA ASP A 200 -0.24 10.52 -6.31
C ASP A 200 -1.34 9.52 -6.74
N ALA A 201 -0.96 8.29 -7.08
CA ALA A 201 -1.92 7.26 -7.46
C ALA A 201 -2.77 6.79 -6.28
N ILE A 202 -2.17 6.60 -5.10
CA ILE A 202 -2.91 6.25 -3.88
C ILE A 202 -3.82 7.41 -3.47
N GLU A 203 -3.33 8.64 -3.49
CA GLU A 203 -4.13 9.82 -3.19
C GLU A 203 -5.35 9.93 -4.10
N LYS A 204 -5.12 9.82 -5.41
CA LYS A 204 -6.19 9.88 -6.40
C LYS A 204 -7.23 8.76 -6.22
N ALA A 205 -6.81 7.58 -5.78
CA ALA A 205 -7.70 6.45 -5.55
C ALA A 205 -8.46 6.55 -4.21
N CYS A 206 -7.79 6.98 -3.14
CA CYS A 206 -8.27 6.89 -1.77
C CYS A 206 -8.95 8.16 -1.27
N ARG A 207 -8.47 9.36 -1.65
CA ARG A 207 -9.05 10.63 -1.19
C ARG A 207 -10.55 10.76 -1.51
N PRO A 208 -11.02 10.44 -2.74
CA PRO A 208 -12.45 10.56 -3.05
C PRO A 208 -13.34 9.63 -2.22
N ILE A 209 -12.79 8.50 -1.73
CA ILE A 209 -13.53 7.55 -0.90
C ILE A 209 -13.70 8.12 0.51
N ILE A 210 -12.66 8.76 1.05
CA ILE A 210 -12.66 9.35 2.39
C ILE A 210 -13.47 10.64 2.41
N ASP A 211 -13.25 11.52 1.44
CA ASP A 211 -13.92 12.83 1.36
C ASP A 211 -15.43 12.69 1.18
N ARG A 212 -15.88 11.66 0.44
CA ARG A 212 -17.32 11.37 0.31
C ARG A 212 -17.96 11.03 1.64
N THR A 213 -17.26 10.28 2.49
CA THR A 213 -17.76 9.88 3.80
C THR A 213 -17.78 11.07 4.76
N LEU A 214 -16.67 11.82 4.83
CA LEU A 214 -16.55 12.97 5.73
C LEU A 214 -17.43 14.16 5.31
N GLY A 215 -17.61 14.39 4.00
CA GLY A 215 -18.53 15.40 3.48
C GLY A 215 -19.99 15.07 3.80
N SER A 216 -20.37 13.80 3.68
CA SER A 216 -21.71 13.34 4.05
C SER A 216 -22.00 13.51 5.54
N GLU A 217 -21.02 13.26 6.43
CA GLU A 217 -21.20 13.46 7.87
C GLU A 217 -21.35 14.94 8.25
N ARG A 218 -20.61 15.83 7.56
CA ARG A 218 -20.65 17.26 7.81
C ARG A 218 -21.99 17.88 7.41
N ASP A 219 -22.54 17.47 6.27
CA ASP A 219 -23.86 17.92 5.81
C ASP A 219 -25.00 17.42 6.73
N HIS A 220 -24.85 16.23 7.33
CA HIS A 220 -25.80 15.73 8.34
C HIS A 220 -25.73 16.49 9.67
N ALA A 221 -24.52 16.85 10.12
CA ALA A 221 -24.33 17.62 11.35
C ALA A 221 -24.85 19.07 11.24
N GLU A 222 -24.81 19.68 10.04
CA GLU A 222 -25.36 21.03 9.80
C GLU A 222 -26.90 21.05 9.68
N LEU A 223 -27.56 19.91 9.49
CA LEU A 223 -29.03 19.81 9.42
C LEU A 223 -29.70 19.52 10.78
N GLU A 224 -28.93 19.08 11.78
CA GLU A 224 -29.43 18.79 13.14
C GLU A 224 -29.13 19.90 14.17
N GLY A 225 -28.41 20.96 13.78
CA GLY A 225 -28.09 22.13 14.61
C GLY A 225 -28.89 23.38 14.24
#